data_AF-A0A936VNH6-F1
#
_entry.id   AF-A0A936VNH6-F1
#
_cell.length_a   1.000
_cell.length_b   1.000
_cell.length_c   1.000
_cell.angle_alpha   90.00
_cell.angle_beta   90.00
_cell.angle_gamma   90.00
#
_symmetry.space_group_name_H-M   'P 1'
#
loop_
_entity.id
_entity.type
_entity.pdbx_description
1 polymer ?
#
loop_
_entity_poly.entity_id
_entity_poly.type
_entity_poly.pdbx_seq_one_letter_code
_entity_poly.pdbx_strand_id
1 'polypeptide(L)'
;MRGRQYATGGALPERDLQELSDVLAMRLYQKLGRRAYRLTRQDVADLIVPYTQDLVSEDRSMLPWLVWDLLQEGMEIEYHMR
;
A
#
# COMPACT_ATOMS: atom_id res chain seq x y z
N MET A 1 4.68 6.19 22.98
CA MET A 1 4.68 7.40 22.14
C MET A 1 6.11 7.60 21.63
N ARG A 2 6.39 7.32 20.34
CA ARG A 2 7.68 7.65 19.71
C ARG A 2 7.41 8.75 18.68
N GLY A 3 8.04 9.90 18.92
CA GLY A 3 7.87 11.12 18.15
C GLY A 3 8.26 10.93 16.68
N ARG A 4 7.32 11.22 15.79
CA ARG A 4 7.56 11.32 14.35
C ARG A 4 7.84 12.78 14.04
N GLN A 5 9.05 13.06 13.59
CA GLN A 5 9.40 14.34 13.01
C GLN A 5 8.63 14.43 11.69
N TYR A 6 7.54 15.20 11.70
CA TYR A 6 6.86 15.58 10.47
C TYR A 6 7.83 16.46 9.70
N ALA A 7 8.27 16.00 8.52
CA ALA A 7 8.78 16.91 7.52
C ALA A 7 7.73 18.01 7.33
N THR A 8 8.17 19.25 7.16
CA THR A 8 7.44 20.52 7.28
C THR A 8 6.17 20.69 6.42
N GLY A 9 5.71 19.65 5.71
CA GLY A 9 4.48 19.60 4.91
C GLY A 9 3.44 18.54 5.32
N GLY A 10 3.67 17.77 6.39
CA GLY A 10 2.69 16.79 6.90
C GLY A 10 2.61 15.47 6.14
N ALA A 11 3.39 15.31 5.07
CA ALA A 11 3.59 14.03 4.39
C ALA A 11 4.38 13.05 5.28
N LEU A 12 4.10 11.77 5.12
CA LEU A 12 4.86 10.71 5.76
C LEU A 12 6.32 10.72 5.26
N PRO A 13 7.29 10.47 6.14
CA PRO A 13 8.62 10.05 5.72
C PRO A 13 8.53 8.85 4.77
N GLU A 14 9.38 8.81 3.74
CA GLU A 14 9.40 7.75 2.73
C GLU A 14 9.38 6.33 3.33
N ARG A 15 10.17 6.13 4.39
CA ARG A 15 10.20 4.86 5.14
C ARG A 15 8.82 4.48 5.70
N ASP A 16 8.10 5.45 6.23
CA ASP A 16 6.80 5.22 6.86
C ASP A 16 5.73 4.94 5.80
N LEU A 17 5.85 5.59 4.64
CA LEU A 17 5.01 5.31 3.47
C LEU A 17 5.24 3.88 2.96
N GLN A 18 6.50 3.43 2.89
CA GLN A 18 6.87 2.07 2.52
C GLN A 18 6.34 1.03 3.54
N GLU A 19 6.55 1.27 4.83
CA GLU A 19 6.05 0.38 5.89
C GLU A 19 4.51 0.28 5.81
N LEU A 20 3.82 1.38 5.51
CA LEU A 20 2.37 1.37 5.32
C LEU A 20 1.95 0.61 4.07
N SER A 21 2.63 0.79 2.92
CA SER A 21 2.31 0.03 1.70
C SER A 21 2.49 -1.47 1.88
N ASP A 22 3.56 -1.90 2.56
CA ASP A 22 3.83 -3.31 2.83
C ASP A 22 2.70 -3.93 3.67
N VAL A 23 2.30 -3.25 4.75
CA VAL A 23 1.22 -3.71 5.63
C VAL A 23 -0.12 -3.80 4.88
N LEU A 24 -0.42 -2.81 4.03
CA LEU A 24 -1.65 -2.81 3.24
C LEU A 24 -1.65 -3.92 2.18
N ALA A 25 -0.54 -4.12 1.46
CA ALA A 25 -0.41 -5.20 0.48
C ALA A 25 -0.57 -6.58 1.14
N MET A 26 0.11 -6.81 2.26
CA MET A 26 -0.03 -8.04 3.06
C MET A 26 -1.48 -8.25 3.51
N ARG A 27 -2.14 -7.21 4.00
CA ARG A 27 -3.54 -7.30 4.47
C ARG A 27 -4.50 -7.64 3.33
N LEU A 28 -4.33 -7.04 2.17
CA LEU A 28 -5.14 -7.37 0.98
C LEU A 28 -4.90 -8.82 0.55
N TYR A 29 -3.64 -9.26 0.51
CA TYR A 29 -3.31 -10.64 0.16
C TYR A 29 -3.86 -11.65 1.18
N GLN A 30 -3.73 -11.38 2.49
CA GLN A 30 -4.30 -12.24 3.54
C GLN A 30 -5.83 -12.36 3.41
N LYS A 31 -6.52 -11.28 3.02
CA LYS A 31 -7.98 -11.26 2.87
C LYS A 31 -8.47 -11.95 1.60
N LEU A 32 -7.76 -11.78 0.47
CA LEU A 32 -8.25 -12.17 -0.86
C LEU A 32 -7.50 -13.38 -1.45
N GLY A 33 -6.34 -13.72 -0.88
CA GLY A 33 -5.38 -14.67 -1.43
C GLY A 33 -4.91 -14.22 -2.82
N ARG A 34 -4.70 -15.19 -3.72
CA ARG A 34 -4.32 -14.94 -5.12
C ARG A 34 -5.30 -14.07 -5.92
N ARG A 35 -6.53 -13.86 -5.43
CA ARG A 35 -7.46 -12.90 -6.07
C ARG A 35 -6.96 -11.46 -5.94
N ALA A 36 -6.12 -11.16 -4.95
CA ALA A 36 -5.48 -9.85 -4.79
C ALA A 36 -4.68 -9.44 -6.04
N TYR A 37 -4.06 -10.39 -6.74
CA TYR A 37 -3.29 -10.11 -7.95
C TYR A 37 -4.15 -9.60 -9.13
N ARG A 38 -5.46 -9.83 -9.09
CA ARG A 38 -6.40 -9.35 -10.13
C ARG A 38 -6.96 -7.97 -9.83
N LEU A 39 -6.62 -7.38 -8.68
CA LEU A 39 -7.08 -6.05 -8.34
C LEU A 39 -6.50 -5.05 -9.33
N THR A 40 -7.36 -4.19 -9.87
CA THR A 40 -6.89 -2.97 -10.49
C THR A 40 -6.40 -2.02 -9.41
N ARG A 41 -5.60 -1.03 -9.81
CA ARG A 41 -5.17 0.03 -8.91
C ARG A 41 -6.35 0.82 -8.31
N GLN A 42 -7.47 0.95 -9.04
CA GLN A 42 -8.68 1.58 -8.51
C GLN A 42 -9.30 0.72 -7.39
N ASP A 43 -9.36 -0.61 -7.58
CA ASP A 43 -9.85 -1.51 -6.53
C ASP A 43 -8.97 -1.42 -5.28
N VAL A 44 -7.65 -1.33 -5.46
CA VAL A 44 -6.71 -1.10 -4.35
C VAL A 44 -7.02 0.22 -3.65
N ALA A 45 -7.17 1.31 -4.40
CA ALA A 45 -7.52 2.62 -3.84
C ALA A 45 -8.78 2.53 -2.97
N ASP A 46 -9.87 1.97 -3.50
CA ASP A 46 -11.15 1.85 -2.80
C ASP A 46 -11.05 0.97 -1.54
N LEU A 47 -10.27 -0.11 -1.61
CA LEU A 47 -10.10 -1.04 -0.49
C LEU A 47 -9.22 -0.48 0.63
N ILE A 48 -8.28 0.43 0.33
CA ILE A 48 -7.38 1.01 1.33
C ILE A 48 -7.87 2.33 1.91
N VAL A 49 -8.89 2.98 1.32
CA VAL A 49 -9.48 4.25 1.81
C VAL A 49 -9.66 4.29 3.34
N PRO A 50 -10.21 3.26 4.01
CA PRO A 50 -10.41 3.30 5.46
C PRO A 50 -9.13 3.45 6.31
N TYR A 51 -7.95 3.19 5.72
CA TYR A 51 -6.65 3.23 6.40
C TYR A 51 -5.81 4.46 6.04
N THR A 52 -6.30 5.30 5.13
CA THR A 52 -5.54 6.43 4.58
C THR A 52 -6.27 7.76 4.74
N GLN A 53 -7.40 7.82 5.45
CA GLN A 53 -8.25 9.01 5.55
C GLN A 53 -7.56 10.20 6.25
N ASP A 54 -6.64 9.89 7.15
CA ASP A 54 -5.85 10.82 7.96
C ASP A 54 -4.59 11.32 7.25
N LEU A 55 -4.25 10.74 6.10
CA LEU A 55 -3.08 11.13 5.33
C LEU A 55 -3.34 12.36 4.45
N VAL A 56 -2.25 13.07 4.14
CA VAL A 56 -2.30 14.17 3.17
C VAL A 56 -2.68 13.67 1.77
N SER A 57 -3.13 14.57 0.90
CA SER A 57 -3.59 14.20 -0.45
C SER A 57 -2.49 13.54 -1.30
N GLU A 58 -1.24 13.96 -1.10
CA GLU A 58 -0.07 13.42 -1.81
C GLU A 58 0.11 11.93 -1.49
N ASP A 59 0.29 11.58 -0.21
CA ASP A 59 0.40 10.20 0.26
C ASP A 59 -0.81 9.34 -0.15
N ARG A 60 -2.03 9.90 -0.04
CA ARG A 60 -3.26 9.20 -0.47
C ARG A 60 -3.27 8.86 -1.96
N SER A 61 -2.64 9.70 -2.79
CA SER A 61 -2.56 9.47 -4.22
C SER A 61 -1.46 8.47 -4.60
N MET A 62 -0.41 8.37 -3.78
CA MET A 62 0.74 7.48 -3.99
C MET A 62 0.47 6.06 -3.52
N LEU A 63 -0.12 5.88 -2.33
CA LEU A 63 -0.30 4.56 -1.71
C LEU A 63 -0.97 3.51 -2.60
N PRO A 64 -2.04 3.81 -3.36
CA PRO A 64 -2.65 2.82 -4.24
C PRO A 64 -1.68 2.25 -5.27
N TRP A 65 -0.73 3.06 -5.76
CA TRP A 65 0.30 2.60 -6.68
C TRP A 65 1.27 1.65 -5.99
N LEU A 66 1.87 2.07 -4.87
CA LEU A 66 2.84 1.27 -4.14
C LEU A 66 2.28 -0.08 -3.71
N VAL A 67 1.04 -0.10 -3.19
CA VAL A 67 0.36 -1.33 -2.78
C VAL A 67 0.06 -2.23 -3.98
N TRP A 68 -0.35 -1.65 -5.11
CA TRP A 68 -0.63 -2.42 -6.32
C TRP A 68 0.65 -3.03 -6.91
N ASP A 69 1.74 -2.26 -6.98
CA ASP A 69 3.04 -2.72 -7.49
C ASP A 69 3.56 -3.90 -6.65
N LEU A 70 3.52 -3.81 -5.31
CA LEU A 70 3.89 -4.91 -4.42
C LEU A 70 3.09 -6.19 -4.67
N LEU A 71 1.79 -6.07 -4.97
CA LEU A 71 0.96 -7.22 -5.32
C LEU A 71 1.34 -7.82 -6.68
N GLN A 72 1.72 -6.99 -7.66
CA GLN A 72 2.19 -7.48 -8.96
C GLN A 72 3.56 -8.15 -8.85
N GLU A 73 4.49 -7.58 -8.09
CA GLU A 73 5.79 -8.21 -7.81
C GLU A 73 5.61 -9.57 -7.12
N GLY A 74 4.75 -9.65 -6.10
CA GLY A 74 4.43 -10.91 -5.43
C GLY A 74 3.83 -11.96 -6.38
N MET A 75 2.98 -11.51 -7.31
CA MET A 75 2.44 -12.35 -8.38
C MET A 75 3.56 -12.90 -9.28
N GLU A 76 4.43 -12.03 -9.78
CA GLU A 76 5.54 -12.42 -10.66
C GLU A 76 6.45 -13.43 -9.97
N ILE A 77 6.83 -13.20 -8.71
CA ILE A 77 7.64 -14.11 -7.92
C ILE A 77 6.96 -15.48 -7.81
N GLU A 78 5.67 -15.53 -7.45
CA GLU A 78 4.94 -16.78 -7.25
C GLU A 78 4.78 -17.58 -8.56
N TYR A 79 4.61 -16.89 -9.71
CA TYR A 79 4.53 -17.56 -11.01
C TYR A 79 5.88 -18.03 -11.54
N HIS A 80 6.99 -17.32 -11.25
CA HIS A 80 8.33 -17.74 -11.68
C HIS A 80 8.90 -18.89 -10.83
N MET A 81 8.41 -19.09 -9.61
CA MET A 81 8.79 -20.23 -8.76
C MET A 81 8.04 -21.54 -9.08
N ARG A 82 7.15 -21.54 -10.08
CA ARG A 82 6.38 -22.72 -10.53
C ARG A 82 6.90 -23.25 -11.85
#